data_AF-A0A315XAL9-F1
#
_entry.id   AF-A0A315XAL9-F1
#
_cell.length_a   1.000
_cell.length_b   1.000
_cell.length_c   1.000
_cell.angle_alpha   90.00
_cell.angle_beta   90.00
_cell.angle_gamma   90.00
#
_symmetry.space_group_name_H-M   'P 1'
#
loop_
_entity.id
_entity.type
_entity.pdbx_description
1 polymer ?
#
loop_
_entity_poly.entity_id
_entity_poly.type
_entity_poly.pdbx_seq_one_letter_code
_entity_poly.pdbx_strand_id
1 'polypeptide(L)' 'MAKAPWNEVESLVKHLFEQGLQPDRQDLVDLAFAEDASDDVIDALDSLNGKPVPSLESLKQQLEGNGVIA' A
#
# COMPACT_ATOMS: atom_id res chain seq x y z
N MET A 1 -13.81 -11.22 1.81
CA MET A 1 -12.77 -10.25 1.43
C MET A 1 -11.52 -10.75 2.12
N ALA A 2 -10.59 -11.30 1.34
CA ALA A 2 -9.29 -11.64 1.88
C ALA A 2 -8.56 -10.30 2.19
N LYS A 3 -7.67 -10.34 3.17
CA LYS A 3 -7.03 -9.14 3.74
C LYS A 3 -5.56 -9.24 3.43
N ALA A 4 -4.98 -8.17 2.91
CA ALA A 4 -3.54 -8.12 2.70
C ALA A 4 -2.82 -8.17 4.06
N PRO A 5 -1.79 -9.01 4.22
CA PRO A 5 -0.96 -8.94 5.41
C PRO A 5 -0.14 -7.65 5.35
N TRP A 6 -0.25 -6.81 6.39
CA TRP A 6 0.47 -5.53 6.46
C TRP A 6 1.98 -5.69 6.21
N ASN A 7 2.58 -6.79 6.65
CA ASN A 7 4.01 -7.04 6.45
C ASN A 7 4.44 -7.12 4.98
N GLU A 8 3.58 -7.63 4.08
CA GLU A 8 3.85 -7.63 2.64
C GLU A 8 3.72 -6.24 2.06
N VAL A 9 2.64 -5.51 2.41
CA VAL A 9 2.44 -4.12 2.00
C VAL A 9 3.60 -3.25 2.45
N GLU A 10 4.00 -3.35 3.73
CA GLU A 10 5.11 -2.60 4.30
C GLU A 10 6.42 -2.90 3.56
N SER A 11 6.74 -4.18 3.35
CA SER A 11 8.00 -4.56 2.68
C SER A 11 8.07 -4.03 1.23
N LEU A 12 6.94 -4.05 0.52
CA LEU A 12 6.82 -3.54 -0.84
C LEU A 12 7.10 -2.03 -0.88
N VAL A 13 6.44 -1.25 -0.03
CA VAL A 13 6.41 0.22 -0.18
C VAL A 13 7.46 0.94 0.67
N LYS A 14 8.03 0.27 1.68
CA LYS A 14 8.98 0.86 2.65
C LYS A 14 10.17 1.53 1.98
N HIS A 15 10.72 0.92 0.93
CA HIS A 15 11.87 1.48 0.22
C HIS A 15 11.56 2.83 -0.45
N LEU A 16 10.30 3.10 -0.82
CA LEU A 16 9.88 4.39 -1.38
C LEU A 16 9.89 5.47 -0.29
N PHE A 17 9.32 5.14 0.88
CA PHE A 17 9.27 6.05 2.02
C PHE A 17 10.65 6.34 2.62
N GLU A 18 11.55 5.34 2.63
CA GLU A 18 12.95 5.54 3.05
C GLU A 18 13.73 6.48 2.12
N GLN A 19 13.32 6.60 0.86
CA GLN A 19 13.87 7.56 -0.10
C GLN A 19 13.23 8.97 0.04
N GLY A 20 12.27 9.14 0.96
CA GLY A 20 11.52 10.39 1.11
C GLY A 20 10.50 10.63 -0.01
N LEU A 21 10.15 9.59 -0.76
CA LEU A 21 9.09 9.66 -1.77
C LEU A 21 7.72 9.61 -1.10
N GLN A 22 6.75 10.24 -1.76
CA GLN A 22 5.35 10.25 -1.34
C GLN A 22 4.50 9.66 -2.47
N PRO A 23 4.57 8.34 -2.68
CA PRO A 23 3.87 7.69 -3.77
C PRO A 23 2.35 7.86 -3.58
N ASP A 24 1.64 8.05 -4.67
CA ASP A 24 0.18 8.00 -4.67
C ASP A 24 -0.32 6.57 -4.92
N ARG A 25 -1.65 6.41 -4.85
CA ARG A 25 -2.31 5.12 -5.08
C ARG A 25 -1.81 4.44 -6.35
N GLN A 26 -1.69 5.18 -7.45
CA GLN A 26 -1.33 4.61 -8.75
C GLN A 26 0.11 4.11 -8.74
N ASP A 27 1.06 4.87 -8.19
CA ASP A 27 2.45 4.41 -8.02
C ASP A 27 2.53 3.15 -7.17
N LEU A 28 1.78 3.10 -6.06
CA LEU A 28 1.78 1.94 -5.17
C LEU A 28 1.20 0.69 -5.84
N VAL A 29 0.08 0.84 -6.55
CA VAL A 29 -0.56 -0.24 -7.31
C VAL A 29 0.34 -0.70 -8.46
N ASP A 30 0.93 0.23 -9.22
CA ASP A 30 1.86 -0.08 -10.31
C ASP A 30 3.09 -0.84 -9.80
N LEU A 31 3.66 -0.42 -8.67
CA LEU A 31 4.75 -1.14 -8.01
C LEU A 31 4.31 -2.55 -7.57
N ALA A 32 3.13 -2.69 -6.98
CA ALA A 32 2.60 -3.98 -6.58
C ALA A 32 2.43 -4.92 -7.79
N PHE A 33 1.97 -4.42 -8.93
CA PHE A 33 1.95 -5.18 -10.18
C PHE A 33 3.35 -5.50 -10.71
N ALA A 34 4.29 -4.55 -10.61
CA ALA A 34 5.66 -4.73 -11.10
C ALA A 34 6.46 -5.76 -10.29
N GLU A 35 6.20 -5.86 -8.98
CA GLU A 35 6.84 -6.83 -8.07
C GLU A 35 6.07 -8.15 -7.94
N ASP A 36 5.04 -8.39 -8.76
CA ASP A 36 4.19 -9.59 -8.72
C ASP A 36 3.57 -9.83 -7.32
N ALA A 37 3.13 -8.74 -6.68
CA ALA A 37 2.49 -8.80 -5.37
C ALA A 37 1.14 -9.54 -5.45
N SER A 38 0.74 -10.12 -4.33
CA SER A 38 -0.55 -10.81 -4.20
C SER A 38 -1.73 -9.90 -4.54
N ASP A 39 -2.79 -10.46 -5.12
CA ASP A 39 -4.03 -9.75 -5.48
C ASP A 39 -4.62 -9.01 -4.27
N ASP A 40 -4.52 -9.58 -3.06
CA ASP A 40 -4.91 -8.92 -1.81
C ASP A 40 -4.17 -7.59 -1.57
N VAL A 41 -2.84 -7.56 -1.80
CA VAL A 41 -2.02 -6.36 -1.62
C VAL A 41 -2.41 -5.30 -2.65
N ILE A 42 -2.64 -5.73 -3.90
CA ILE A 42 -3.08 -4.85 -4.98
C ILE A 42 -4.45 -4.25 -4.64
N ASP A 43 -5.41 -5.05 -4.20
CA ASP A 43 -6.77 -4.61 -3.82
C ASP A 43 -6.74 -3.66 -2.61
N ALA A 44 -5.88 -3.96 -1.63
CA ALA A 44 -5.67 -3.08 -0.48
C ALA A 44 -5.12 -1.71 -0.89
N LEU A 45 -4.12 -1.66 -1.76
CA LEU A 45 -3.56 -0.41 -2.28
C LEU A 45 -4.55 0.31 -3.22
N ASP A 46 -5.32 -0.42 -4.02
CA ASP A 46 -6.37 0.10 -4.89
C ASP A 46 -7.49 0.77 -4.09
N SER A 47 -7.77 0.30 -2.87
CA SER A 47 -8.74 0.90 -1.94
C SER A 47 -8.34 2.30 -1.44
N LEU A 48 -7.11 2.79 -1.69
CA LEU A 48 -6.69 4.13 -1.31
C LEU A 48 -7.39 5.21 -2.16
N ASN A 49 -7.66 6.37 -1.57
CA ASN A 49 -8.42 7.45 -2.20
C ASN A 49 -7.61 8.34 -3.19
N GLY A 50 -6.59 7.78 -3.84
CA GLY A 50 -5.78 8.52 -4.84
C GLY A 50 -4.98 9.70 -4.28
N LYS A 51 -4.87 9.83 -2.96
CA LYS A 51 -4.06 10.87 -2.31
C LYS A 51 -2.62 10.36 -2.13
N PRO A 52 -1.61 11.24 -2.28
CA PRO A 52 -0.23 10.88 -1.99
C PRO A 52 -0.12 10.49 -0.52
N VAL A 53 0.57 9.39 -0.28
CA VAL A 53 0.77 8.87 1.06
C VAL A 53 2.06 9.45 1.62
N PRO A 54 2.01 10.21 2.73
CA PRO A 54 3.18 10.92 3.22
C PRO A 54 4.13 10.04 4.05
N SER A 55 3.65 8.92 4.59
CA SER A 55 4.43 7.99 5.42
C SER A 55 3.78 6.61 5.49
N LEU A 56 4.58 5.59 5.84
CA LEU A 56 4.10 4.23 6.12
C LEU A 56 2.99 4.21 7.19
N GLU A 57 3.12 5.01 8.24
CA GLU A 57 2.10 5.10 9.29
C GLU A 57 0.77 5.61 8.71
N SER A 58 0.82 6.62 7.85
CA SER A 58 -0.37 7.16 7.18
C SER A 58 -0.98 6.15 6.19
N LEU A 59 -0.15 5.34 5.53
CA LEU A 59 -0.61 4.23 4.70
C LEU A 59 -1.38 3.23 5.55
N LYS A 60 -0.76 2.78 6.64
CA LYS A 60 -1.32 1.78 7.55
C LYS A 60 -2.66 2.22 8.10
N GLN A 61 -2.76 3.45 8.61
CA GLN A 61 -4.02 3.97 9.16
C GLN A 61 -5.14 4.02 8.12
N GLN A 62 -4.84 4.34 6.85
CA GLN A 62 -5.84 4.33 5.79
C GLN A 62 -6.29 2.91 5.45
N LEU A 63 -5.35 1.96 5.33
CA LEU A 63 -5.66 0.57 5.03
C LEU A 63 -6.40 -0.13 6.19
N GLU A 64 -6.00 0.12 7.44
CA GLU A 64 -6.71 -0.34 8.64
C GLU A 64 -8.11 0.26 8.71
N GLY A 65 -8.24 1.58 8.44
CA GLY A 65 -9.52 2.27 8.41
C GLY A 65 -10.48 1.75 7.33
N ASN A 66 -9.93 1.29 6.20
CA ASN A 66 -10.69 0.66 5.12
C ASN A 66 -11.00 -0.83 5.40
N GLY A 67 -10.37 -1.43 6.41
CA GLY A 67 -10.56 -2.84 6.77
C GLY A 67 -9.97 -3.84 5.77
N VAL A 68 -9.04 -3.40 4.92
CA VAL A 68 -8.43 -4.20 3.84
C VAL A 68 -7.15 -4.92 4.24
N ILE A 69 -6.60 -4.60 5.42
CA ILE A 69 -5.45 -5.31 6.02
C ILE A 69 -5.84 -6.06 7.30
N ALA A 70 -5.06 -7.09 7.63
CA ALA A 70 -5.20 -7.94 8.81
C ALA A 70 -4.12 -7.68 9.87
#